data_AF-A0A8J7W8R8-F1
#
_entry.id   AF-A0A8J7W8R8-F1
#
_cell.length_a   1.000
_cell.length_b   1.000
_cell.length_c   1.000
_cell.angle_alpha   90.00
_cell.angle_beta   90.00
_cell.angle_gamma   90.00
#
_symmetry.space_group_name_H-M   'P 1'
#
loop_
_entity.id
_entity.type
_entity.pdbx_description
1 polymer ?
#
loop_
_entity_poly.entity_id
_entity_poly.type
_entity_poly.pdbx_seq_one_letter_code
_entity_poly.pdbx_strand_id
1 'polypeptide(L)'
;MEETISLFEIADELLEYADEDDHRLARAISRLDPEIREELLVSDFLNAYQVYLYAFTEEPSVLIMDRLLLQPASGLVRGVFLETIEYFDLYFMMEGETPLVGIRCDKEVITSMRGRNAHHEAIRYAQEHAE
;
A
#
# COMPACT_ATOMS: atom_id res chain seq x y z
N MET A 1 27.82 -10.55 -20.58
CA MET A 1 26.68 -9.62 -20.66
C MET A 1 25.89 -9.92 -19.43
N GLU A 2 25.92 -9.05 -18.42
CA GLU A 2 25.03 -9.19 -17.27
C GLU A 2 23.61 -8.98 -17.82
N GLU A 3 22.79 -10.03 -17.82
CA GLU A 3 21.36 -9.88 -18.07
C GLU A 3 20.81 -9.02 -16.94
N THR A 4 20.47 -7.78 -17.26
CA THR A 4 19.70 -6.93 -16.35
C THR A 4 18.30 -7.50 -16.30
N ILE A 5 17.99 -8.25 -15.25
CA ILE A 5 16.64 -8.78 -15.00
C ILE A 5 15.68 -7.59 -14.95
N SER A 6 14.58 -7.69 -15.69
CA SER A 6 13.55 -6.65 -15.74
C SER A 6 12.66 -6.67 -14.49
N LEU A 7 12.03 -5.53 -14.17
CA LEU A 7 11.08 -5.44 -13.05
C LEU A 7 9.92 -6.44 -13.18
N PHE A 8 9.51 -6.76 -14.40
CA PHE A 8 8.50 -7.77 -14.69
C PHE A 8 8.95 -9.17 -14.25
N GLU A 9 10.16 -9.58 -14.62
CA GLU A 9 10.70 -10.90 -14.25
C GLU A 9 10.86 -11.03 -12.73
N ILE A 10 11.29 -9.94 -12.06
CA ILE A 10 11.37 -9.90 -10.60
C ILE A 10 9.98 -10.08 -9.97
N ALA A 11 8.96 -9.36 -10.50
CA ALA A 11 7.60 -9.49 -9.99
C ALA A 11 7.04 -10.90 -10.19
N ASP A 12 7.27 -11.49 -11.36
CA ASP A 12 6.82 -12.84 -11.71
C ASP A 12 7.45 -13.89 -10.77
N GLU A 13 8.77 -13.85 -10.57
CA GLU A 13 9.48 -14.73 -9.64
C GLU A 13 8.98 -14.59 -8.19
N LEU A 14 8.69 -13.36 -7.76
CA LEU A 14 8.16 -13.11 -6.41
C LEU A 14 6.76 -13.69 -6.22
N LEU A 15 5.89 -13.56 -7.23
CA LEU A 15 4.53 -14.10 -7.21
C LEU A 15 4.55 -15.64 -7.25
N GLU A 16 5.42 -16.24 -8.08
CA GLU A 16 5.64 -17.69 -8.09
C GLU A 16 6.17 -18.20 -6.74
N TYR A 17 7.12 -17.48 -6.14
CA TYR A 17 7.65 -17.83 -4.81
C TYR A 17 6.60 -17.71 -3.70
N ALA A 18 5.72 -16.70 -3.80
CA ALA A 18 4.67 -16.45 -2.84
C ALA A 18 3.65 -17.60 -2.79
N ASP A 19 3.30 -18.20 -3.94
CA ASP A 19 2.37 -19.34 -4.02
C ASP A 19 1.08 -19.07 -3.23
N GLU A 20 0.36 -17.99 -3.62
CA GLU A 20 -0.88 -17.49 -2.99
C GLU A 20 -0.73 -16.95 -1.54
N ASP A 21 0.48 -16.96 -0.95
CA ASP A 21 0.75 -16.41 0.37
C ASP A 21 1.25 -14.95 0.28
N ASP A 22 0.34 -13.98 0.35
CA ASP A 22 0.69 -12.56 0.25
C ASP A 22 1.58 -12.06 1.41
N HIS A 23 1.55 -12.73 2.59
CA HIS A 23 2.51 -12.42 3.66
C HIS A 23 3.93 -12.88 3.31
N ARG A 24 4.06 -14.01 2.61
CA ARG A 24 5.34 -14.45 2.05
C ARG A 24 5.83 -13.48 0.98
N LEU A 25 4.94 -13.00 0.11
CA LEU A 25 5.24 -11.98 -0.88
C LEU A 25 5.78 -10.70 -0.23
N ALA A 26 5.06 -10.15 0.76
CA ALA A 26 5.48 -8.96 1.50
C ALA A 26 6.88 -9.10 2.11
N ARG A 27 7.19 -10.27 2.68
CA ARG A 27 8.53 -10.57 3.21
C ARG A 27 9.59 -10.65 2.11
N ALA A 28 9.27 -11.24 0.96
CA ALA A 28 10.17 -11.31 -0.18
C ALA A 28 10.48 -9.91 -0.74
N ILE A 29 9.46 -9.06 -0.91
CA ILE A 29 9.62 -7.65 -1.32
C ILE A 29 10.57 -6.92 -0.37
N SER A 30 10.46 -7.09 0.95
CA SER A 30 11.34 -6.44 1.93
C SER A 30 12.84 -6.78 1.81
N ARG A 31 13.19 -7.82 1.04
CA ARG A 31 14.57 -8.27 0.83
C ARG A 31 15.17 -7.81 -0.49
N LEU A 32 14.35 -7.22 -1.37
CA LEU A 32 14.82 -6.64 -2.62
C LEU A 32 15.73 -5.44 -2.38
N ASP A 33 16.51 -5.11 -3.40
CA ASP A 33 17.24 -3.84 -3.45
C ASP A 33 16.25 -2.66 -3.35
N PRO A 34 16.59 -1.58 -2.63
CA PRO A 34 15.67 -0.46 -2.40
C PRO A 34 15.16 0.19 -3.70
N GLU A 35 16.00 0.31 -4.73
CA GLU A 35 15.62 0.90 -6.02
C GLU A 35 14.54 0.06 -6.72
N ILE A 36 14.75 -1.26 -6.78
CA ILE A 36 13.80 -2.21 -7.37
C ILE A 36 12.50 -2.24 -6.57
N ARG A 37 12.63 -2.23 -5.24
CA ARG A 37 11.48 -2.24 -4.33
C ARG A 37 10.62 -1.00 -4.51
N GLU A 38 11.23 0.18 -4.54
CA GLU A 38 10.52 1.44 -4.78
C GLU A 38 9.71 1.39 -6.07
N GLU A 39 10.32 0.97 -7.18
CA GLU A 39 9.62 0.84 -8.46
C GLU A 39 8.48 -0.19 -8.40
N LEU A 40 8.70 -1.34 -7.73
CA LEU A 40 7.71 -2.40 -7.63
C LEU A 40 6.47 -1.97 -6.82
N LEU A 41 6.67 -1.22 -5.73
CA LEU A 41 5.61 -0.75 -4.82
C LEU A 41 4.62 0.23 -5.45
N VAL A 42 4.94 0.78 -6.63
CA VAL A 42 4.07 1.66 -7.42
C VAL A 42 3.92 1.19 -8.87
N SER A 43 4.14 -0.11 -9.12
CA SER A 43 3.98 -0.72 -10.45
C SER A 43 2.57 -1.28 -10.70
N ASP A 44 2.28 -1.68 -11.94
CA ASP A 44 1.06 -2.43 -12.27
C ASP A 44 1.20 -3.95 -12.06
N PHE A 45 2.37 -4.43 -11.63
CA PHE A 45 2.63 -5.85 -11.44
C PHE A 45 2.08 -6.40 -10.12
N LEU A 46 1.94 -5.53 -9.12
CA LEU A 46 1.33 -5.85 -7.84
C LEU A 46 -0.01 -5.12 -7.71
N ASN A 47 -0.91 -5.66 -6.89
CA ASN A 47 -2.10 -4.95 -6.46
C ASN A 47 -1.83 -4.12 -5.19
N ALA A 48 -2.72 -3.18 -4.89
CA ALA A 48 -2.58 -2.31 -3.73
C ALA A 48 -2.67 -3.08 -2.39
N TYR A 49 -3.30 -4.27 -2.39
CA TYR A 49 -3.42 -5.10 -1.19
C TYR A 49 -2.09 -5.76 -0.81
N GLN A 50 -1.35 -6.28 -1.78
CA GLN A 50 -0.02 -6.84 -1.59
C GLN A 50 0.95 -5.78 -1.04
N VAL A 51 0.87 -4.56 -1.56
CA VAL A 51 1.64 -3.42 -1.06
C VAL A 51 1.19 -2.99 0.34
N TYR A 52 -0.11 -3.04 0.63
CA TYR A 52 -0.65 -2.79 1.98
C TYR A 52 -0.06 -3.77 3.01
N LEU A 53 -0.03 -5.07 2.69
CA LEU A 53 0.56 -6.09 3.57
C LEU A 53 2.05 -5.88 3.79
N TYR A 54 2.79 -5.45 2.75
CA TYR A 54 4.18 -5.02 2.89
C TYR A 54 4.31 -3.80 3.83
N ALA A 55 3.45 -2.79 3.65
CA ALA A 55 3.52 -1.51 4.35
C ALA A 55 3.19 -1.61 5.84
N PHE A 56 2.11 -2.31 6.19
CA PHE A 56 1.53 -2.31 7.53
C PHE A 56 1.71 -3.65 8.27
N THR A 57 2.04 -4.73 7.54
CA THR A 57 2.19 -6.09 8.12
C THR A 57 0.95 -6.56 8.89
N GLU A 58 -0.23 -6.08 8.50
CA GLU A 58 -1.52 -6.38 9.12
C GLU A 58 -2.57 -6.62 8.04
N GLU A 59 -3.60 -7.40 8.37
CA GLU A 59 -4.73 -7.61 7.47
C GLU A 59 -5.75 -6.47 7.64
N PRO A 60 -6.14 -5.79 6.56
CA PRO A 60 -7.21 -4.79 6.60
C PRO A 60 -8.57 -5.49 6.72
N SER A 61 -9.64 -4.70 6.92
CA SER A 61 -11.00 -5.24 6.87
C SER A 61 -11.32 -5.81 5.47
N VAL A 62 -12.26 -6.76 5.39
CA VAL A 62 -12.66 -7.40 4.12
C VAL A 62 -13.06 -6.37 3.06
N LEU A 63 -13.75 -5.30 3.46
CA LEU A 63 -14.16 -4.23 2.52
C LEU A 63 -12.97 -3.45 1.95
N ILE A 64 -11.96 -3.20 2.78
CA ILE A 64 -10.72 -2.53 2.35
C ILE A 64 -9.91 -3.48 1.46
N MET A 65 -9.78 -4.75 1.86
CA MET A 65 -9.12 -5.79 1.09
C MET A 65 -9.71 -5.92 -0.32
N ASP A 66 -11.02 -6.05 -0.45
CA ASP A 66 -11.70 -6.15 -1.74
C ASP A 66 -11.41 -4.95 -2.65
N ARG A 67 -11.38 -3.73 -2.08
CA ARG A 67 -11.02 -2.52 -2.84
C ARG A 67 -9.57 -2.54 -3.30
N LEU A 68 -8.66 -2.89 -2.39
CA LEU A 68 -7.22 -2.89 -2.67
C LEU A 68 -6.83 -3.97 -3.69
N LEU A 69 -7.50 -5.14 -3.67
CA LEU A 69 -7.30 -6.21 -4.66
C LEU A 69 -7.69 -5.76 -6.07
N LEU A 70 -8.68 -4.86 -6.21
CA LEU A 70 -9.16 -4.34 -7.49
C LEU A 70 -8.33 -3.18 -8.03
N GLN A 71 -7.33 -2.69 -7.29
CA GLN A 71 -6.51 -1.55 -7.69
C GLN A 71 -5.06 -1.99 -7.90
N PRO A 72 -4.40 -1.56 -8.99
CA PRO A 72 -2.97 -1.77 -9.15
C PRO A 72 -2.20 -0.93 -8.13
N ALA A 73 -0.98 -1.36 -7.79
CA ALA A 73 -0.10 -0.62 -6.89
C ALA A 73 0.29 0.75 -7.46
N SER A 74 0.31 0.92 -8.78
CA SER A 74 0.47 2.23 -9.44
C SER A 74 -0.59 3.28 -9.03
N GLY A 75 -1.77 2.83 -8.60
CA GLY A 75 -2.80 3.70 -8.03
C GLY A 75 -2.36 4.41 -6.74
N LEU A 76 -1.42 3.83 -6.00
CA LEU A 76 -0.91 4.37 -4.73
C LEU A 76 -0.17 5.71 -4.90
N VAL A 77 0.32 6.03 -6.10
CA VAL A 77 0.89 7.34 -6.43
C VAL A 77 -0.14 8.46 -6.28
N ARG A 78 -1.42 8.18 -6.56
CA ARG A 78 -2.53 9.15 -6.46
C ARG A 78 -3.36 8.98 -5.19
N GLY A 79 -3.21 7.83 -4.54
CA GLY A 79 -3.95 7.42 -3.35
C GLY A 79 -5.12 6.52 -3.70
N VAL A 80 -5.16 5.36 -3.04
CA VAL A 80 -6.27 4.40 -3.11
C VAL A 80 -7.15 4.59 -1.89
N PHE A 81 -8.46 4.75 -2.11
CA PHE A 81 -9.43 4.92 -1.03
C PHE A 81 -9.51 3.66 -0.16
N LEU A 82 -9.40 3.83 1.16
CA LEU A 82 -9.55 2.77 2.15
C LEU A 82 -10.99 2.74 2.64
N GLU A 83 -11.38 3.76 3.41
CA GLU A 83 -12.67 3.87 4.07
C GLU A 83 -13.01 5.32 4.45
N THR A 84 -14.26 5.53 4.83
CA THR A 84 -14.75 6.80 5.39
C THR A 84 -15.08 6.57 6.86
N ILE A 85 -14.56 7.44 7.72
CA ILE A 85 -14.89 7.50 9.14
C ILE A 85 -15.59 8.83 9.38
N GLU A 86 -16.91 8.76 9.57
CA GLU A 86 -17.82 9.91 9.63
C GLU A 86 -17.74 10.82 8.38
N TYR A 87 -16.96 11.90 8.45
CA TYR A 87 -16.74 12.86 7.36
C TYR A 87 -15.32 12.82 6.80
N PHE A 88 -14.48 11.92 7.32
CA PHE A 88 -13.07 11.79 6.93
C PHE A 88 -12.86 10.60 6.00
N ASP A 89 -12.39 10.87 4.79
CA ASP A 89 -11.97 9.85 3.84
C ASP A 89 -10.48 9.54 4.00
N LEU A 90 -10.16 8.25 4.16
CA LEU A 90 -8.80 7.75 4.29
C LEU A 90 -8.29 7.23 2.95
N TYR A 91 -7.09 7.67 2.55
CA TYR A 91 -6.44 7.25 1.30
C TYR A 91 -5.05 6.69 1.57
N PHE A 92 -4.80 5.46 1.13
CA PHE A 92 -3.48 4.83 1.19
C PHE A 92 -2.61 5.24 0.00
N MET A 93 -1.38 5.66 0.28
CA MET A 93 -0.39 6.09 -0.70
C MET A 93 0.99 5.52 -0.35
N MET A 94 1.88 5.53 -1.34
CA MET A 94 3.31 5.24 -1.17
C MET A 94 4.13 6.43 -1.69
N GLU A 95 5.07 6.92 -0.89
CA GLU A 95 6.10 7.89 -1.29
C GLU A 95 7.47 7.21 -1.14
N GLY A 96 8.00 6.73 -2.27
CA GLY A 96 9.10 5.78 -2.27
C GLY A 96 8.73 4.53 -1.49
N GLU A 97 9.54 4.18 -0.49
CA GLU A 97 9.28 3.04 0.41
C GLU A 97 8.42 3.38 1.63
N THR A 98 8.04 4.65 1.78
CA THR A 98 7.30 5.11 2.96
C THR A 98 5.80 5.02 2.70
N PRO A 99 5.04 4.23 3.48
CA PRO A 99 3.59 4.23 3.39
C PRO A 99 3.01 5.49 4.04
N LEU A 100 1.96 6.02 3.43
CA LEU A 100 1.22 7.17 3.92
C LEU A 100 -0.28 6.89 3.92
N VAL A 101 -0.97 7.44 4.90
CA VAL A 101 -2.44 7.50 4.90
C VAL A 101 -2.87 8.96 4.99
N GLY A 102 -3.42 9.45 3.90
CA GLY A 102 -3.97 10.80 3.79
C GLY A 102 -5.38 10.85 4.32
N ILE A 103 -5.69 11.88 5.11
CA ILE A 103 -7.01 12.14 5.67
C ILE A 103 -7.58 13.33 4.93
N ARG A 104 -8.73 13.13 4.30
CA ARG A 104 -9.45 14.18 3.56
C ARG A 104 -10.80 14.43 4.19
N CYS A 105 -11.22 15.68 4.25
CA CYS A 105 -12.59 16.05 4.56
C CYS A 105 -13.13 16.79 3.33
N ASP A 106 -14.24 16.32 2.77
CA ASP A 106 -14.76 16.73 1.46
C ASP A 106 -13.71 16.63 0.33
N LYS A 107 -13.04 17.74 0.00
CA LYS A 107 -12.05 17.84 -1.07
C LYS A 107 -10.69 18.32 -0.58
N GLU A 108 -10.56 18.65 0.70
CA GLU A 108 -9.35 19.20 1.27
C GLU A 108 -8.57 18.10 2.01
N VAL A 109 -7.26 18.06 1.77
CA VAL A 109 -6.35 17.21 2.54
C VAL A 109 -6.14 17.90 3.88
N ILE A 110 -6.60 17.28 4.95
CA ILE A 110 -6.48 17.80 6.31
C ILE A 110 -5.07 17.51 6.85
N THR A 111 -4.64 16.25 6.72
CA THR A 111 -3.32 15.81 7.17
C THR A 111 -2.95 14.47 6.53
N SER A 112 -1.73 13.99 6.76
CA SER A 112 -1.28 12.67 6.35
C SER A 112 -0.43 12.03 7.44
N MET A 113 -0.73 10.77 7.77
CA MET A 113 0.09 9.96 8.65
C MET A 113 1.12 9.18 7.83
N ARG A 114 2.30 8.90 8.39
CA ARG A 114 3.42 8.26 7.70
C ARG A 114 3.96 7.08 8.48
N GLY A 115 4.41 6.05 7.77
CA GLY A 115 5.06 4.87 8.33
C GLY A 115 4.11 3.72 8.64
N ARG A 116 4.64 2.67 9.27
CA ARG A 116 3.96 1.38 9.46
C ARG A 116 2.70 1.41 10.33
N ASN A 117 2.45 2.51 11.02
CA ASN A 117 1.24 2.71 11.83
C ASN A 117 0.30 3.75 11.22
N ALA A 118 0.59 4.27 10.01
CA ALA A 118 -0.13 5.41 9.45
C ALA A 118 -1.64 5.17 9.35
N HIS A 119 -2.06 3.94 9.04
CA HIS A 119 -3.48 3.60 8.98
C HIS A 119 -4.15 3.70 10.34
N HIS A 120 -3.61 3.06 11.37
CA HIS A 120 -4.11 3.17 12.75
C HIS A 120 -4.10 4.61 13.27
N GLU A 121 -3.05 5.38 12.97
CA GLU A 121 -2.98 6.78 13.38
C GLU A 121 -4.03 7.64 12.67
N ALA A 122 -4.32 7.33 11.40
CA ALA A 122 -5.36 8.03 10.64
C ALA A 122 -6.77 7.69 11.14
N ILE A 123 -7.03 6.43 11.48
CA ILE A 123 -8.27 5.99 12.12
C ILE A 123 -8.47 6.73 13.45
N ARG A 124 -7.44 6.73 14.32
CA ARG A 124 -7.49 7.42 15.60
C ARG A 124 -7.77 8.92 15.43
N TYR A 125 -7.08 9.57 14.50
CA TYR A 125 -7.31 10.98 14.22
C TYR A 125 -8.75 11.27 13.80
N ALA A 126 -9.30 10.46 12.89
CA ALA A 126 -10.67 10.61 12.41
C ALA A 126 -11.70 10.43 13.55
N GLN A 127 -11.46 9.47 14.45
CA GLN A 127 -12.32 9.24 15.62
C GLN A 127 -12.24 10.39 16.64
N GLU A 128 -11.05 10.95 16.88
CA GLU A 128 -10.86 12.06 17.83
C GLU A 128 -11.46 13.39 17.34
N HIS A 129 -11.57 13.59 16.02
CA HIS A 129 -12.08 14.83 15.41
C HIS A 129 -13.51 14.68 14.86
N ALA A 130 -14.13 13.54 15.08
CA ALA A 130 -15.52 13.24 14.78
C ALA A 130 -16.49 13.77 15.88
N GLU A 131 -15.98 14.02 17.09
CA GLU A 131 -16.77 14.46 18.26
C GLU A 131 -17.08 15.97 18.32
#